data_AF-A0A7J9LJS9-F1
#
_entry.id   AF-A0A7J9LJS9-F1
#
_cell.length_a   1.000
_cell.length_b   1.000
_cell.length_c   1.000
_cell.angle_alpha   90.00
_cell.angle_beta   90.00
_cell.angle_gamma   90.00
#
_symmetry.space_group_name_H-M   'P 1'
#
loop_
_entity.id
_entity.type
_entity.pdbx_description
1 polymer ?
#
loop_
_entity_poly.entity_id
_entity_poly.type
_entity_poly.pdbx_seq_one_letter_code
_entity_poly.pdbx_strand_id
1 'polypeptide(L)'
;MELMESLDLSMNRLNSEIPPSFSNLNFLNDFNVSYNNLTGQISTSTQLQSFENLSYVRNYLCGPPLTKNCTSKGIPIDIVNNGSSKEGSKVNWLYVNIVLGFVMGFWVVVAPVFFIRSWRIAYNRKLDHICGKLYCVLGYY
;
A
#
# COMPACT_ATOMS: atom_id res chain seq x y z
N MET A 1 8.42 -7.78 -35.70
CA MET A 1 7.63 -7.03 -34.70
C MET A 1 7.44 -5.58 -35.18
N GLU A 2 7.18 -5.36 -36.47
CA GLU A 2 7.11 -3.99 -37.04
C GLU A 2 5.69 -3.43 -37.09
N LEU A 3 4.66 -4.19 -36.67
CA LEU A 3 3.25 -3.78 -36.76
C LEU A 3 2.55 -3.86 -35.39
N MET A 4 3.24 -3.46 -34.33
CA MET A 4 2.69 -3.52 -32.98
C MET A 4 1.97 -2.22 -32.66
N GLU A 5 0.65 -2.30 -32.44
CA GLU A 5 -0.21 -1.13 -32.23
C GLU A 5 -0.44 -0.78 -30.76
N SER A 6 -0.39 -1.75 -29.86
CA SER A 6 -0.60 -1.53 -28.43
C SER A 6 0.37 -2.36 -27.61
N LEU A 7 1.01 -1.73 -26.64
CA LEU A 7 1.95 -2.37 -25.72
C LEU A 7 1.75 -1.86 -24.29
N ASP A 8 1.09 -2.67 -23.47
CA ASP A 8 0.95 -2.44 -22.04
C ASP A 8 1.82 -3.43 -21.26
N LEU A 9 2.81 -2.89 -20.56
CA LEU A 9 3.71 -3.59 -19.64
C LEU A 9 3.63 -2.97 -18.23
N SER A 10 2.57 -2.23 -17.92
CA SER A 10 2.42 -1.55 -16.65
C SER A 10 2.32 -2.52 -15.47
N MET A 11 2.62 -2.03 -14.26
CA MET A 11 2.48 -2.79 -12.99
C MET A 11 3.29 -4.09 -12.94
N ASN A 12 4.44 -4.13 -13.60
CA ASN A 12 5.35 -5.26 -13.57
C ASN A 12 6.58 -4.94 -12.71
N ARG A 13 7.53 -5.90 -12.65
CA ARG A 13 8.83 -5.72 -11.98
C ARG A 13 9.96 -5.73 -13.00
N LEU A 14 9.73 -5.10 -14.16
CA LEU A 14 10.76 -4.97 -15.18
C LEU A 14 11.84 -4.03 -14.66
N ASN A 15 13.08 -4.49 -14.74
CA ASN A 15 14.28 -3.77 -14.30
C ASN A 15 15.15 -3.51 -15.53
N SER A 16 16.17 -2.65 -15.39
CA SER A 16 17.10 -2.25 -16.46
C SER A 16 16.52 -1.19 -17.41
N GLU A 17 17.29 -0.86 -18.44
CA GLU A 17 16.96 0.17 -19.42
C GLU A 17 15.97 -0.34 -20.47
N ILE A 18 15.22 0.60 -21.08
CA ILE A 18 14.38 0.30 -22.23
C ILE A 18 15.31 -0.08 -23.39
N PRO A 19 15.16 -1.27 -24.00
CA PRO A 19 16.07 -1.69 -25.04
C PRO A 19 15.95 -0.78 -26.27
N PRO A 20 17.07 -0.41 -26.93
CA PRO A 20 17.06 0.49 -28.08
C PRO A 20 16.16 0.03 -29.23
N SER A 21 15.92 -1.28 -29.34
CA SER A 21 15.01 -1.87 -30.34
C SER A 21 13.56 -1.41 -30.21
N PHE A 22 13.13 -0.92 -29.03
CA PHE A 22 11.81 -0.30 -28.86
C PHE A 22 11.65 0.97 -29.69
N SER A 23 12.76 1.62 -30.05
CA SER A 23 12.78 2.76 -30.98
C SER A 23 12.28 2.40 -32.38
N ASN A 24 12.34 1.12 -32.76
CA ASN A 24 11.90 0.65 -34.08
C ASN A 24 10.39 0.37 -34.14
N LEU A 25 9.68 0.49 -33.02
CA LEU A 25 8.23 0.34 -32.95
C LEU A 25 7.58 1.64 -33.40
N ASN A 26 7.26 1.74 -34.69
CA ASN A 26 6.76 2.96 -35.34
C ASN A 26 5.22 3.02 -35.50
N PHE A 27 4.50 2.00 -35.04
CA PHE A 27 3.04 1.89 -35.22
C PHE A 27 2.29 1.81 -33.89
N LEU A 28 2.93 2.16 -32.76
CA LEU A 28 2.30 2.07 -31.44
C LEU A 28 1.27 3.20 -31.24
N ASN A 29 -0.01 2.88 -31.19
CA ASN A 29 -1.05 3.81 -30.75
C ASN A 29 -1.11 3.92 -29.23
N ASP A 30 -0.89 2.82 -28.51
CA ASP A 30 -0.92 2.77 -27.05
C ASP A 30 0.36 2.19 -26.49
N PHE A 31 0.98 2.88 -25.54
CA PHE A 31 2.19 2.43 -24.86
C PHE A 31 2.14 2.79 -23.38
N ASN A 32 2.35 1.79 -22.51
CA ASN A 32 2.37 1.98 -21.06
C ASN A 32 3.41 1.06 -20.40
N VAL A 33 4.39 1.64 -19.73
CA VAL A 33 5.41 0.92 -18.94
C VAL A 33 5.42 1.39 -17.49
N SER A 34 4.36 2.07 -17.05
CA SER A 34 4.26 2.67 -15.73
C SER A 34 4.34 1.62 -14.62
N TYR A 35 4.75 2.06 -13.43
CA TYR A 35 4.86 1.19 -12.26
C TYR A 35 5.79 -0.01 -12.48
N ASN A 36 7.00 0.25 -12.97
CA ASN A 36 8.09 -0.72 -13.10
C ASN A 36 9.35 -0.19 -12.39
N ASN A 37 10.49 -0.86 -12.58
CA ASN A 37 11.79 -0.46 -12.05
C ASN A 37 12.78 -0.14 -13.18
N LEU A 38 12.28 0.37 -14.31
CA LEU A 38 13.11 0.71 -15.47
C LEU A 38 14.01 1.90 -15.18
N THR A 39 15.23 1.90 -15.70
CA THR A 39 16.26 2.92 -15.45
C THR A 39 16.75 3.54 -16.76
N GLY A 40 17.45 4.67 -16.68
CA GLY A 40 18.15 5.25 -17.83
C GLY A 40 17.33 6.25 -18.64
N GLN A 41 17.83 6.59 -19.82
CA GLN A 41 17.24 7.62 -20.68
C GLN A 41 16.23 7.01 -21.66
N ILE A 42 15.07 7.66 -21.81
CA ILE A 42 14.13 7.33 -22.89
C ILE A 42 14.78 7.70 -24.23
N SER A 43 14.82 6.75 -25.17
CA SER A 43 15.40 6.95 -26.50
C SER A 43 14.78 8.16 -27.21
N THR A 44 15.62 9.14 -27.55
CA THR A 44 15.22 10.38 -28.19
C THR A 44 14.88 10.19 -29.66
N SER A 45 14.00 11.03 -30.21
CA SER A 45 13.61 10.99 -31.63
C SER A 45 12.88 9.72 -32.05
N THR A 46 12.09 9.16 -31.13
CA THR A 46 11.29 7.94 -31.35
C THR A 46 9.82 8.22 -31.04
N GLN A 47 8.92 7.35 -31.49
CA GLN A 47 7.50 7.41 -31.13
C GLN A 47 7.28 7.32 -29.60
N LEU A 48 8.25 6.79 -28.84
CA LEU A 48 8.17 6.77 -27.38
C LEU A 48 7.96 8.17 -26.78
N GLN A 49 8.46 9.21 -27.43
CA GLN A 49 8.32 10.59 -26.95
C GLN A 49 6.92 11.20 -27.18
N SER A 50 6.07 10.58 -28.00
CA SER A 50 4.70 11.09 -28.22
C SER A 50 3.71 10.65 -27.13
N PHE A 51 4.06 9.66 -26.31
CA PHE A 51 3.17 9.18 -25.24
C PHE A 51 3.20 10.09 -24.01
N GLU A 52 2.10 10.05 -23.25
CA GLU A 52 1.97 10.86 -22.05
C GLU A 52 3.01 10.49 -20.98
N ASN A 53 3.35 11.46 -20.14
CA ASN A 53 4.22 11.25 -18.98
C ASN A 53 3.69 10.13 -18.04
N LEU A 54 2.36 9.96 -17.99
CA LEU A 54 1.72 8.91 -17.20
C LEU A 54 2.13 7.50 -17.64
N SER A 55 2.41 7.27 -18.93
CA SER A 55 2.90 5.99 -19.44
C SER A 55 4.26 5.57 -18.87
N TYR A 56 5.01 6.52 -18.30
CA TYR A 56 6.34 6.32 -17.73
C TYR A 56 6.38 6.48 -16.21
N VAL A 57 5.25 6.83 -15.58
CA VAL A 57 5.20 7.16 -14.15
C VAL A 57 5.70 6.00 -13.29
N ARG A 58 6.35 6.33 -12.18
CA ARG A 58 6.90 5.34 -11.23
C ARG A 58 7.86 4.36 -11.92
N ASN A 59 8.92 4.94 -12.48
CA ASN A 59 10.14 4.30 -12.95
C ASN A 59 11.33 5.24 -12.65
N TYR A 60 12.56 4.81 -12.88
CA TYR A 60 13.78 5.62 -12.77
C TYR A 60 14.25 6.17 -14.13
N LEU A 61 13.29 6.44 -15.02
CA LEU A 61 13.54 6.96 -16.36
C LEU A 61 13.79 8.48 -16.33
N CYS A 62 14.48 8.99 -17.33
CA CYS A 62 14.72 10.41 -17.55
C CYS A 62 14.77 10.74 -19.06
N GLY A 63 14.70 12.03 -19.39
CA GLY A 63 14.60 12.54 -20.76
C GLY A 63 13.15 12.75 -21.22
N PRO A 64 12.92 13.52 -22.31
CA PRO A 64 11.58 13.80 -22.80
C PRO A 64 10.81 12.51 -23.12
N PRO A 65 9.52 12.40 -22.76
CA PRO A 65 8.59 13.47 -22.35
C PRO A 65 8.59 13.79 -20.84
N LEU A 66 9.47 13.16 -20.05
CA LEU A 66 9.60 13.46 -18.62
C LEU A 66 10.29 14.82 -18.42
N THR A 67 9.90 15.52 -17.34
CA THR A 67 10.56 16.75 -16.90
C THR A 67 11.95 16.51 -16.28
N LYS A 68 12.26 15.26 -15.92
CA LYS A 68 13.54 14.86 -15.33
C LYS A 68 14.58 14.71 -16.43
N ASN A 69 15.61 15.56 -16.44
CA ASN A 69 16.73 15.45 -17.37
C ASN A 69 17.81 14.46 -16.89
N CYS A 70 18.46 13.76 -17.82
CA CYS A 70 19.52 12.78 -17.54
C CYS A 70 20.92 13.40 -17.35
N THR A 71 21.04 14.73 -17.38
CA THR A 71 22.34 15.41 -17.31
C THR A 71 22.88 15.38 -15.88
N SER A 72 23.76 14.40 -15.60
CA SER A 72 24.59 14.42 -14.40
C SER A 72 25.75 15.39 -14.58
N LYS A 73 25.65 16.58 -13.98
CA LYS A 73 26.81 17.22 -13.36
C LYS A 73 26.36 17.82 -12.03
N GLY A 74 26.82 17.18 -10.96
CA GLY A 74 26.53 17.42 -9.55
C GLY A 74 25.94 18.78 -9.19
N ILE A 75 24.62 18.81 -9.03
CA ILE A 75 23.96 19.61 -8.01
C ILE A 75 22.97 18.65 -7.34
N PRO A 76 23.12 18.33 -6.04
CA PRO A 76 22.02 17.76 -5.30
C PRO A 76 20.95 18.84 -5.24
N ILE A 77 19.92 18.72 -6.08
CA ILE A 77 18.73 19.58 -5.98
C ILE A 77 17.93 19.08 -4.79
N ASP A 78 18.44 19.37 -3.60
CA ASP A 78 17.71 19.35 -2.32
C ASP A 78 17.14 20.74 -1.99
N ILE A 79 17.08 21.65 -2.97
CA ILE A 79 16.50 22.98 -2.80
C ILE A 79 15.71 23.34 -4.06
N VAL A 80 14.44 22.93 -4.09
CA VAL A 80 13.24 23.57 -4.69
C VAL A 80 12.23 22.46 -4.90
N ASN A 81 11.62 22.06 -3.80
CA ASN A 81 10.19 21.82 -3.66
C ASN A 81 9.96 21.27 -2.25
N ASN A 82 9.62 22.19 -1.33
CA ASN A 82 8.90 21.90 -0.11
C ASN A 82 7.48 21.39 -0.45
N GLY A 83 7.43 20.26 -1.13
CA GLY A 83 6.34 19.33 -1.06
C GLY A 83 6.97 18.08 -0.52
N SER A 84 6.99 17.93 0.80
CA SER A 84 7.24 16.65 1.43
C SER A 84 6.12 15.71 0.96
N SER A 85 6.27 15.14 -0.23
CA SER A 85 5.66 13.87 -0.57
C SER A 85 6.36 12.89 0.34
N LYS A 86 5.92 12.86 1.60
CA LYS A 86 5.90 11.66 2.40
C LYS A 86 5.28 10.65 1.44
N GLU A 87 6.13 9.83 0.86
CA GLU A 87 5.74 8.65 0.12
C GLU A 87 5.10 7.76 1.18
N GLY A 88 3.83 8.09 1.47
CA GLY A 88 3.02 7.37 2.40
C GLY A 88 2.99 5.97 1.86
N SER A 89 3.50 5.02 2.64
CA SER A 89 3.27 3.61 2.37
C SER A 89 1.79 3.50 2.03
N LYS A 90 1.48 3.01 0.83
CA LYS A 90 0.10 2.75 0.44
C LYS A 90 -0.38 1.63 1.36
N VAL A 91 -0.87 2.02 2.54
CA VAL A 91 -1.51 1.11 3.47
C VAL A 91 -2.75 0.61 2.75
N ASN A 92 -2.79 -0.68 2.48
CA ASN A 92 -3.93 -1.29 1.82
C ASN A 92 -5.12 -1.17 2.75
N TRP A 93 -6.04 -0.24 2.46
CA TRP A 93 -7.22 0.01 3.29
C TRP A 93 -8.01 -1.28 3.54
N LEU A 94 -8.06 -2.19 2.56
CA LEU A 94 -8.65 -3.52 2.73
C LEU A 94 -7.96 -4.34 3.83
N TYR A 95 -6.62 -4.34 3.90
CA TYR A 95 -5.88 -5.01 4.96
C TYR A 95 -6.15 -4.39 6.33
N VAL A 96 -6.23 -3.05 6.40
CA VAL A 96 -6.58 -2.33 7.63
C VAL A 96 -7.96 -2.77 8.13
N ASN A 97 -8.95 -2.87 7.26
CA ASN A 97 -10.30 -3.33 7.63
C ASN A 97 -10.32 -4.80 8.08
N ILE A 98 -9.58 -5.68 7.40
CA ILE A 98 -9.47 -7.09 7.79
C ILE A 98 -8.85 -7.21 9.19
N VAL A 99 -7.75 -6.50 9.45
CA VAL A 99 -7.08 -6.52 10.76
C VAL A 99 -7.97 -5.94 11.85
N LEU A 100 -8.61 -4.80 11.61
CA LEU A 100 -9.55 -4.19 12.55
C LEU A 100 -10.72 -5.14 12.85
N GLY A 101 -11.30 -5.77 11.83
CA GLY A 101 -12.39 -6.74 11.98
C GLY A 101 -11.97 -7.98 12.78
N PHE A 102 -10.77 -8.50 12.55
CA PHE A 102 -10.24 -9.62 13.31
C PHE A 102 -10.04 -9.26 14.80
N VAL A 103 -9.45 -8.10 15.08
CA VAL A 103 -9.25 -7.62 16.45
C VAL A 103 -10.59 -7.42 17.15
N MET A 104 -11.52 -6.67 16.55
CA MET A 104 -12.84 -6.42 17.15
C MET A 104 -13.63 -7.73 17.35
N GLY A 105 -13.69 -8.60 16.35
CA GLY A 105 -14.41 -9.87 16.43
C GLY A 105 -13.81 -10.84 17.46
N PHE A 106 -12.48 -10.96 17.51
CA PHE A 106 -11.79 -11.80 18.47
C PHE A 106 -12.04 -11.35 19.91
N TRP A 107 -11.95 -10.04 20.18
CA TRP A 107 -12.21 -9.51 21.53
C TRP A 107 -13.68 -9.58 21.93
N VAL A 108 -14.63 -9.42 21.01
CA VAL A 108 -16.07 -9.59 21.30
C VAL A 108 -16.40 -11.00 21.78
N VAL A 109 -15.69 -12.03 21.32
CA VAL A 109 -15.92 -13.41 21.76
C VAL A 109 -15.06 -13.77 22.98
N VAL A 110 -13.78 -13.42 22.95
CA VAL A 110 -12.81 -13.83 23.99
C VAL A 110 -12.96 -13.03 25.28
N ALA A 111 -13.21 -11.72 25.20
CA ALA A 111 -13.31 -10.89 26.40
C ALA A 111 -14.49 -11.33 27.28
N PRO A 112 -15.72 -11.56 26.77
CA PRO A 112 -16.79 -12.12 27.59
C PRO A 112 -16.43 -13.48 28.16
N VAL A 113 -15.75 -14.39 27.47
CA VAL A 113 -15.40 -15.71 28.03
C VAL A 113 -14.41 -15.59 29.20
N PHE A 114 -13.40 -14.73 29.08
CA PHE A 114 -12.44 -14.45 30.16
C PHE A 114 -13.10 -13.73 31.34
N PHE A 115 -13.89 -12.69 31.04
CA PHE A 115 -14.61 -11.93 32.05
C PHE A 115 -15.73 -12.75 32.68
N ILE A 116 -16.45 -13.61 31.96
CA ILE A 116 -17.46 -14.52 32.51
C ILE A 116 -16.82 -15.47 33.52
N ARG A 117 -15.59 -15.98 33.32
CA ARG A 117 -14.96 -16.80 34.37
C ARG A 117 -14.67 -16.02 35.64
N SER A 118 -14.02 -14.86 35.54
CA SER A 118 -13.65 -14.04 36.70
C SER A 118 -14.86 -13.35 37.36
N TRP A 119 -15.78 -12.82 36.57
CA TRP A 119 -17.02 -12.19 37.03
C TRP A 119 -18.02 -13.20 37.53
N ARG A 120 -18.13 -14.42 36.97
CA ARG A 120 -18.96 -15.48 37.58
C ARG A 120 -18.42 -15.86 38.95
N ILE A 121 -17.10 -15.98 39.10
CA ILE A 121 -16.49 -16.27 40.41
C ILE A 121 -16.73 -15.11 41.38
N ALA A 122 -16.54 -13.86 40.95
CA ALA A 122 -16.79 -12.69 41.78
C ALA A 122 -18.28 -12.53 42.14
N TYR A 123 -19.17 -12.78 41.18
CA TYR A 123 -20.62 -12.74 41.35
C TYR A 123 -21.10 -13.82 42.32
N ASN A 124 -20.65 -15.06 42.15
CA ASN A 124 -20.97 -16.15 43.07
C ASN A 124 -20.46 -15.84 44.49
N ARG A 125 -19.22 -15.37 44.65
CA ARG A 125 -18.70 -14.94 45.97
C ARG A 125 -19.52 -13.81 46.60
N LYS A 126 -20.00 -12.87 45.79
CA LYS A 126 -20.83 -11.76 46.27
C LYS A 126 -22.22 -12.24 46.67
N LEU A 127 -22.81 -13.17 45.91
CA LEU A 127 -24.06 -13.83 46.27
C LEU A 127 -23.91 -14.64 47.55
N ASP A 128 -22.87 -15.46 47.70
CA ASP A 128 -22.62 -16.24 48.92
C ASP A 128 -22.54 -15.35 50.16
N HIS A 129 -21.88 -14.21 50.04
CA HIS A 129 -21.77 -13.24 51.13
C HIS A 129 -23.12 -12.58 51.48
N ILE A 130 -23.94 -12.25 50.49
CA ILE A 130 -25.30 -11.71 50.72
C ILE A 130 -26.20 -12.79 51.31
N CYS A 131 -26.12 -14.01 50.79
CA CYS A 131 -26.90 -15.17 51.23
C CYS A 131 -26.57 -15.50 52.69
N GLY A 132 -25.28 -15.59 53.06
CA GLY A 132 -24.86 -15.82 54.44
C GLY A 132 -25.35 -14.74 55.41
N LYS A 133 -25.35 -13.46 55.00
CA LYS A 133 -25.95 -12.39 55.80
C LYS A 133 -27.46 -12.56 55.96
N LEU A 134 -28.18 -12.94 54.91
CA LEU A 134 -29.62 -13.21 54.97
C LEU A 134 -29.92 -14.43 55.86
N TYR A 135 -29.15 -15.51 55.76
CA TYR A 135 -29.31 -16.69 56.61
C TYR A 135 -29.11 -16.37 58.10
N CYS A 136 -28.08 -15.57 58.45
CA CYS A 136 -27.88 -15.11 59.83
C CYS A 136 -29.00 -14.17 60.33
N VAL A 137 -29.57 -13.34 59.45
CA VAL A 137 -30.68 -12.43 59.80
C VAL A 137 -32.02 -13.16 59.93
N LEU A 138 -32.24 -14.22 59.15
CA LEU A 138 -33.45 -15.04 59.17
C LEU A 138 -33.45 -16.09 60.30
N GLY A 139 -32.40 -16.16 61.12
CA GLY A 139 -32.39 -16.94 62.36
C GLY A 139 -32.33 -18.46 62.19
N TYR A 140 -31.90 -18.95 61.04
CA TYR A 140 -31.59 -20.37 60.84
C TYR A 140 -30.15 -20.63 61.28
N TYR A 141 -29.97 -20.98 62.56
CA TYR A 141 -28.71 -21.50 63.11
C TYR A 141 -28.62 -23.01 62.92
#